data_AF-A0A950RMQ9-F1
#
_entry.id   AF-A0A950RMQ9-F1
#
_cell.length_a   1.000
_cell.length_b   1.000
_cell.length_c   1.000
_cell.angle_alpha   90.00
_cell.angle_beta   90.00
_cell.angle_gamma   90.00
#
_symmetry.space_group_name_H-M   'P 1'
#
loop_
_entity.id
_entity.type
_entity.pdbx_description
1 polymer ?
#
loop_
_entity_poly.entity_id
_entity_poly.type
_entity_poly.pdbx_seq_one_letter_code
_entity_poly.pdbx_strand_id
1 'polypeptide(L)'
;SWRVLHGDRTTPPGSVVLGHFHPCLRWRGITAPCFLTGKDRLLLPAFSTDAAGVNVLHNPRWQRDRCQVIAGDEVLDLGVLGRLNARRREKERRPK
;
A
#
# COMPACT_ATOMS: atom_id res chain seq x y z
N SER A 1 -20.70 -3.97 -8.76
CA SER A 1 -20.50 -2.54 -9.08
C SER A 1 -19.42 -1.98 -8.18
N TRP A 2 -18.51 -1.14 -8.71
CA TRP A 2 -17.45 -0.47 -7.95
C TRP A 2 -17.80 1.00 -7.74
N ARG A 3 -17.38 1.60 -6.63
CA ARG A 3 -17.54 3.04 -6.35
C ARG A 3 -16.20 3.71 -6.13
N VAL A 4 -16.04 4.91 -6.67
CA VAL A 4 -14.85 5.75 -6.48
C VAL A 4 -15.15 6.77 -5.39
N LEU A 5 -14.34 6.78 -4.33
CA LEU A 5 -14.53 7.66 -3.17
C LEU A 5 -13.17 8.27 -2.78
N HIS A 6 -13.19 9.45 -2.15
CA HIS A 6 -11.95 10.04 -1.65
C HIS A 6 -11.37 9.20 -0.51
N GLY A 7 -12.13 8.92 0.55
CA GLY A 7 -11.71 8.03 1.66
C GLY A 7 -11.55 8.73 3.02
N ASP A 8 -11.95 10.00 3.12
CA ASP A 8 -12.05 10.84 4.30
C ASP A 8 -13.28 10.54 5.18
N ARG A 9 -14.27 9.85 4.63
CA ARG A 9 -15.52 9.47 5.30
C ARG A 9 -15.69 7.96 5.41
N THR A 10 -16.66 7.55 6.23
CA THR A 10 -17.03 6.13 6.39
C THR A 10 -17.27 5.49 5.03
N THR A 11 -16.57 4.38 4.78
CA THR A 11 -16.68 3.66 3.52
C THR A 11 -17.96 2.83 3.52
N PRO A 12 -18.88 3.02 2.56
CA PRO A 12 -20.07 2.21 2.45
C PRO A 12 -19.74 0.76 2.07
N PRO A 13 -20.61 -0.22 2.39
CA PRO A 13 -20.36 -1.64 2.13
C PRO A 13 -20.33 -1.95 0.62
N GLY A 14 -19.40 -2.79 0.17
CA GLY A 14 -19.22 -3.18 -1.24
C GLY A 14 -17.85 -2.77 -1.81
N SER A 15 -17.64 -3.03 -3.10
CA SER A 15 -16.34 -2.80 -3.76
C SER A 15 -16.05 -1.31 -3.96
N VAL A 16 -14.88 -0.85 -3.53
CA VAL A 16 -14.49 0.57 -3.55
C VAL A 16 -13.09 0.84 -4.09
N VAL A 17 -12.92 1.97 -4.76
CA VAL A 17 -11.63 2.58 -5.11
C VAL A 17 -11.48 3.83 -4.24
N LEU A 18 -10.38 3.91 -3.49
CA LEU A 18 -10.12 4.97 -2.51
C LEU A 18 -8.83 5.73 -2.84
N GLY A 19 -8.86 7.05 -2.69
CA GLY A 19 -7.67 7.90 -2.62
C GLY A 19 -7.29 8.19 -1.16
N HIS A 20 -7.05 9.46 -0.85
CA HIS A 20 -6.86 10.07 0.48
C HIS A 20 -5.63 9.59 1.28
N PHE A 21 -5.42 8.28 1.40
CA PHE A 21 -4.38 7.68 2.25
C PHE A 21 -2.97 7.82 1.69
N HIS A 22 -2.83 8.02 0.38
CA HIS A 22 -1.54 8.15 -0.31
C HIS A 22 -0.55 7.02 0.09
N PRO A 23 -0.93 5.74 -0.08
CA PRO A 23 -0.07 4.62 0.28
C PRO A 23 1.29 4.68 -0.42
N CYS A 24 2.35 4.50 0.36
CA CYS A 24 3.71 4.35 -0.14
C CYS A 24 4.44 3.21 0.59
N LEU A 25 5.35 2.52 -0.08
CA LEU A 25 6.31 1.63 0.55
C LEU A 25 7.56 2.43 0.93
N ARG A 26 7.92 2.44 2.22
CA ARG A 26 9.25 2.93 2.64
C ARG A 26 10.05 1.82 3.29
N TRP A 27 11.20 1.51 2.70
CA TRP A 27 12.11 0.50 3.20
C TRP A 27 13.56 0.79 2.78
N ARG A 28 14.49 0.73 3.74
CA ARG A 28 15.93 0.96 3.51
C ARG A 28 16.25 2.27 2.76
N GLY A 29 15.58 3.36 3.13
CA GLY A 29 15.78 4.68 2.53
C GLY A 29 15.09 4.89 1.18
N ILE A 30 14.50 3.86 0.59
CA ILE A 30 13.73 3.96 -0.66
C ILE A 30 12.27 4.24 -0.31
N THR A 31 11.67 5.20 -1.01
CA THR A 31 10.24 5.49 -0.97
C THR A 31 9.67 5.31 -2.37
N ALA A 32 8.58 4.55 -2.48
CA ALA A 32 7.87 4.39 -3.74
C ALA A 32 6.34 4.38 -3.51
N PRO A 33 5.56 5.10 -4.33
CA PRO A 33 4.11 5.03 -4.27
C PRO A 33 3.63 3.61 -4.62
N CYS A 34 2.54 3.17 -4.01
CA CYS A 34 2.01 1.84 -4.27
C CYS A 34 0.49 1.80 -4.33
N PHE A 35 -0.03 0.87 -5.12
CA PHE A 35 -1.41 0.43 -5.01
C PHE A 35 -1.53 -0.58 -3.88
N LEU A 36 -2.69 -0.58 -3.21
CA LEU A 36 -3.08 -1.67 -2.31
C LEU A 36 -4.36 -2.32 -2.81
N THR A 37 -4.32 -3.61 -3.10
CA THR A 37 -5.50 -4.38 -3.50
C THR A 37 -5.92 -5.38 -2.42
N GLY A 38 -7.15 -5.21 -1.93
CA GLY A 38 -7.87 -6.18 -1.13
C GLY A 38 -9.01 -6.82 -1.94
N LYS A 39 -9.80 -7.69 -1.30
CA LYS A 39 -10.92 -8.39 -1.94
C LYS A 39 -11.94 -7.43 -2.58
N ASP A 40 -12.36 -6.41 -1.83
CA ASP A 40 -13.40 -5.46 -2.21
C ASP A 40 -12.90 -4.01 -2.17
N ARG A 41 -11.59 -3.81 -2.30
CA ARG A 41 -10.97 -2.50 -2.13
C ARG A 41 -9.71 -2.33 -2.96
N LEU A 42 -9.59 -1.18 -3.61
CA LEU A 42 -8.38 -0.66 -4.23
C LEU A 42 -8.03 0.68 -3.58
N LEU A 43 -6.80 0.84 -3.07
CA LEU A 43 -6.26 2.15 -2.70
C LEU A 43 -5.31 2.62 -3.79
N LEU A 44 -5.50 3.86 -4.23
CA LEU A 44 -4.66 4.53 -5.20
C LEU A 44 -3.54 5.31 -4.49
N PRO A 45 -2.31 5.30 -5.00
CA PRO A 45 -1.27 6.21 -4.54
C PRO A 45 -1.66 7.66 -4.84
N ALA A 46 -0.93 8.60 -4.22
CA ALA A 46 -1.00 9.98 -4.67
C ALA A 46 -0.49 10.10 -6.11
N PHE A 47 -1.14 10.96 -6.91
CA PHE A 47 -0.64 11.33 -8.22
C PHE A 47 0.57 12.28 -8.13
N SER A 48 0.58 13.16 -7.12
CA SER A 48 1.67 14.11 -6.89
C SER A 48 2.90 13.44 -6.29
N THR A 49 4.08 13.89 -6.72
CA THR A 49 5.39 13.50 -6.17
C THR A 49 5.68 14.10 -4.79
N ASP A 50 4.94 15.13 -4.38
CA ASP A 50 5.13 15.85 -3.11
C ASP A 50 4.26 15.29 -1.97
N ALA A 51 3.49 14.23 -2.23
CA ALA A 51 2.72 13.60 -1.17
C ALA A 51 3.65 12.84 -0.22
N ALA A 52 3.68 13.24 1.05
CA ALA A 52 4.45 12.52 2.08
C ALA A 52 4.10 11.02 2.09
N GLY A 53 2.81 10.70 2.01
CA GLY A 53 2.28 9.34 1.96
C GLY A 53 2.26 8.61 3.30
N VAL A 54 1.54 7.49 3.37
CA VAL A 54 1.52 6.61 4.55
C VAL A 54 2.35 5.36 4.27
N ASN A 55 3.36 5.09 5.11
CA ASN A 55 4.16 3.87 4.96
C ASN A 55 3.34 2.62 5.27
N VAL A 56 3.06 1.83 4.24
CA VAL A 56 2.18 0.67 4.31
C VAL A 56 2.72 -0.45 5.22
N LEU A 57 4.04 -0.53 5.44
CA LEU A 57 4.64 -1.55 6.32
C LEU A 57 4.29 -1.36 7.81
N HIS A 58 3.93 -0.14 8.21
CA HIS A 58 3.65 0.22 9.60
C HIS A 58 2.14 0.32 9.89
N ASN A 59 1.29 0.10 8.89
CA ASN A 59 -0.16 0.19 9.06
C ASN A 59 -0.79 -1.22 9.17
N PRO A 60 -1.34 -1.62 10.33
CA PRO A 60 -1.97 -2.93 10.49
C PRO A 60 -3.25 -3.10 9.65
N ARG A 61 -3.91 -2.00 9.25
CA ARG A 61 -5.15 -2.02 8.46
C ARG A 61 -5.00 -2.73 7.11
N TRP A 62 -3.79 -2.75 6.56
CA TRP A 62 -3.52 -3.21 5.20
C TRP A 62 -2.74 -4.52 5.14
N GLN A 63 -2.52 -5.20 6.27
CA GLN A 63 -1.68 -6.42 6.30
C GLN A 63 -2.23 -7.57 5.43
N ARG A 64 -3.52 -7.55 5.11
CA ARG A 64 -4.17 -8.52 4.22
C ARG A 64 -4.16 -8.09 2.74
N ASP A 65 -3.82 -6.84 2.45
CA ASP A 65 -3.83 -6.30 1.11
C ASP A 65 -2.53 -6.69 0.39
N ARG A 66 -2.61 -6.83 -0.94
CA ARG A 66 -1.44 -7.00 -1.81
C ARG A 66 -0.88 -5.62 -2.16
N CYS A 67 0.43 -5.48 -2.15
CA CYS A 67 1.13 -4.23 -2.42
C CYS A 67 1.78 -4.28 -3.80
N GLN A 68 1.35 -3.40 -4.70
CA GLN A 68 1.99 -3.20 -5.99
C GLN A 68 2.69 -1.85 -6.03
N VAL A 69 4.02 -1.85 -6.15
CA VAL A 69 4.84 -0.64 -6.12
C VAL A 69 5.04 -0.12 -7.54
N ILE A 70 4.91 1.20 -7.72
CA ILE A 70 5.29 1.86 -8.97
C ILE A 70 6.81 2.09 -8.94
N ALA A 71 7.52 1.57 -9.94
CA ALA A 71 8.96 1.69 -10.09
C ALA A 71 9.28 2.15 -11.51
N GLY A 72 9.43 3.46 -11.71
CA GLY A 72 9.57 4.04 -13.04
C GLY A 72 8.27 3.88 -13.84
N ASP A 73 8.37 3.20 -14.98
CA ASP A 73 7.27 2.84 -15.88
C ASP A 73 6.66 1.45 -15.59
N GLU A 74 7.14 0.77 -14.55
CA GLU A 74 6.68 -0.56 -14.17
C GLU A 74 5.86 -0.59 -12.87
N VAL A 75 5.07 -1.65 -12.73
CA VAL A 75 4.35 -1.99 -11.49
C VAL A 75 4.84 -3.35 -10.99
N LEU A 76 5.53 -3.35 -9.85
CA LEU A 76 6.07 -4.55 -9.21
C LEU A 76 5.11 -5.07 -8.13
N ASP A 77 4.65 -6.30 -8.27
CA ASP A 77 3.81 -6.96 -7.26
C ASP A 77 4.66 -7.62 -6.17
N LEU A 78 4.64 -7.05 -4.97
CA LEU A 78 5.38 -7.57 -3.81
C LEU A 78 4.56 -8.55 -2.97
N GLY A 79 3.33 -8.85 -3.39
CA GLY A 79 2.42 -9.75 -2.70
C GLY A 79 1.80 -9.14 -1.43
N VAL A 80 1.35 -10.01 -0.53
CA VAL A 80 0.58 -9.63 0.66
C VAL A 80 1.48 -8.95 1.71
N LEU A 81 1.07 -7.78 2.19
CA LEU A 81 1.85 -6.96 3.12
C LEU A 81 2.26 -7.69 4.41
N GLY A 82 1.39 -8.50 5.00
CA GLY A 82 1.70 -9.31 6.18
C GLY A 82 2.88 -10.25 5.95
N ARG A 83 2.93 -10.90 4.79
CA ARG A 83 4.03 -11.80 4.41
C ARG A 83 5.30 -11.01 4.11
N LEU A 84 5.18 -9.88 3.41
CA LEU A 84 6.31 -8.99 3.14
C LEU A 84 6.95 -8.47 4.44
N ASN A 85 6.13 -8.03 5.40
CA ASN A 85 6.60 -7.50 6.68
C ASN A 85 7.23 -8.59 7.55
N ALA A 86 6.70 -9.82 7.53
CA ALA A 86 7.31 -10.96 8.21
C ALA A 86 8.70 -11.28 7.63
N ARG A 87 8.83 -11.38 6.30
CA ARG A 87 10.12 -11.61 5.61
C ARG A 87 11.14 -10.51 5.91
N ARG A 88 10.68 -9.25 5.92
CA ARG A 88 11.51 -8.10 6.30
C ARG A 88 12.08 -8.27 7.71
N ARG A 89 11.22 -8.54 8.69
CA ARG A 89 11.62 -8.71 10.09
C ARG A 89 12.57 -9.89 10.27
N GLU A 90 12.36 -10.99 9.56
CA GLU A 90 13.29 -12.12 9.56
C GLU A 90 14.67 -11.70 9.05
N LYS A 91 14.73 -10.97 7.92
CA LYS A 91 15.98 -10.49 7.33
C LYS A 91 16.71 -9.47 8.22
N GLU A 92 15.98 -8.65 8.96
CA GLU A 92 16.53 -7.68 9.92
C GLU A 92 17.07 -8.34 11.20
N ARG A 93 16.62 -9.56 11.54
CA ARG A 93 17.06 -10.31 12.72
C ARG A 93 18.27 -11.22 12.48
N ARG A 94 18.63 -11.49 11.22
CA ARG A 94 19.82 -12.28 10.89
C ARG A 94 21.08 -11.43 11.13
N PRO A 95 22.08 -11.90 11.90
CA PRO A 95 23.35 -11.20 12.04
C PRO A 95 24.04 -11.09 10.66
N LYS A 96 24.78 -9.99 10.47
CA LYS A 96 25.58 -9.75 9.26
C LYS A 96 26.69 -10.78 9.12
#